data_AF-A0A9D7AAD3-F1
#
_entry.id   AF-A0A9D7AAD3-F1
#
_cell.length_a   1.000
_cell.length_b   1.000
_cell.length_c   1.000
_cell.angle_alpha   90.00
_cell.angle_beta   90.00
_cell.angle_gamma   90.00
#
_symmetry.space_group_name_H-M   'P 1'
#
loop_
_entity.id
_entity.type
_entity.pdbx_description
1 polymer ?
#
loop_
_entity_poly.entity_id
_entity_poly.type
_entity_poly.pdbx_seq_one_letter_code
_entity_poly.pdbx_strand_id
1 'polypeptide(L)'
;MTDSKYHTPEHTKLEGRVFRPATPAELAEAVELAFDYRGDVTLTLRSGEQVAGYLFNRETAGPQPVLHVFPEAGGTRQIAYADVATIAFTGEDTAFGNSWEAWVTKKESERRADAQQAEADARARGHL
;
A
#
# COMPACT_ATOMS: atom_id res chain seq x y z
N MET A 1 25.28 19.87 17.98
CA MET A 1 23.85 19.59 17.75
C MET A 1 23.76 18.46 16.74
N THR A 2 23.03 17.41 17.07
CA THR A 2 23.08 16.07 16.50
C THR A 2 22.54 16.00 15.07
N ASP A 3 23.38 15.59 14.14
CA ASP A 3 23.01 15.19 12.78
C ASP A 3 22.26 13.86 12.86
N SER A 4 20.93 13.92 12.76
CA SER A 4 20.08 12.73 12.77
C SER A 4 20.15 12.09 11.39
N LYS A 5 21.01 11.07 11.26
CA LYS A 5 21.00 10.13 10.14
C LYS A 5 19.59 9.55 9.99
N TYR A 6 18.85 10.05 9.02
CA TYR A 6 17.65 9.38 8.52
C TYR A 6 18.11 8.06 7.91
N HIS A 7 17.81 6.95 8.59
CA HIS A 7 17.95 5.62 8.04
C HIS A 7 16.78 5.43 7.07
N THR A 8 17.02 5.65 5.78
CA THR A 8 16.10 5.20 4.74
C THR A 8 15.96 3.69 4.90
N PRO A 9 14.79 3.14 5.27
CA PRO A 9 14.62 1.69 5.25
C PRO A 9 14.83 1.24 3.81
N GLU A 10 15.73 0.28 3.60
CA GLU A 10 15.90 -0.33 2.28
C GLU A 10 14.57 -0.98 1.88
N HIS A 11 13.81 -0.29 1.03
CA HIS A 11 12.59 -0.81 0.43
C HIS A 11 12.98 -1.96 -0.50
N THR A 12 12.94 -3.18 0.04
CA THR A 12 13.23 -4.38 -0.74
C THR A 12 12.18 -4.51 -1.84
N LYS A 13 12.61 -4.55 -3.10
CA LYS A 13 11.71 -4.69 -4.25
C LYS A 13 10.92 -6.01 -4.13
N LEU A 14 9.63 -5.92 -3.84
CA LEU A 14 8.74 -7.08 -3.66
C LEU A 14 8.14 -7.59 -4.98
N GLU A 15 8.10 -6.74 -6.01
CA GLU A 15 7.66 -7.11 -7.36
C GLU A 15 8.38 -8.37 -7.88
N GLY A 16 7.61 -9.32 -8.41
CA GLY A 16 8.07 -10.60 -8.93
C GLY A 16 8.36 -11.65 -7.86
N ARG A 17 8.21 -11.34 -6.56
CA ARG A 17 8.41 -12.32 -5.48
C ARG A 17 7.15 -13.13 -5.26
N VAL A 18 7.35 -14.40 -4.89
CA VAL A 18 6.27 -15.34 -4.55
C VAL A 18 6.55 -15.93 -3.17
N PHE A 19 5.60 -15.75 -2.26
CA PHE A 19 5.65 -16.26 -0.90
C PHE A 19 4.78 -17.50 -0.78
N ARG A 20 5.36 -18.58 -0.23
CA ARG A 20 4.69 -19.86 0.03
C ARG A 20 4.69 -20.13 1.54
N PRO A 21 3.77 -19.52 2.30
CA PRO A 21 3.77 -19.69 3.75
C PRO A 21 3.45 -21.13 4.14
N ALA A 22 4.33 -21.74 4.92
CA ALA A 22 4.18 -23.09 5.47
C ALA A 22 3.49 -23.08 6.84
N THR A 23 3.55 -21.94 7.55
CA THR A 23 2.93 -21.78 8.88
C THR A 23 1.93 -20.62 8.90
N PRO A 24 0.98 -20.60 9.87
CA PRO A 24 0.07 -19.46 10.04
C PRO A 24 0.79 -18.14 10.33
N ALA A 25 1.93 -18.19 11.01
CA ALA A 25 2.75 -17.01 11.29
C ALA A 25 3.36 -16.43 10.01
N GLU A 26 3.97 -17.28 9.17
CA GLU A 26 4.50 -16.87 7.86
C GLU A 26 3.40 -16.34 6.94
N LEU A 27 2.19 -16.91 7.01
CA LEU A 27 1.06 -16.42 6.24
C LEU A 27 0.65 -15.02 6.69
N ALA A 28 0.57 -14.79 8.01
CA ALA A 28 0.27 -13.46 8.54
C ALA A 28 1.31 -12.44 8.06
N GLU A 29 2.60 -12.75 8.16
CA GLU A 29 3.68 -11.88 7.65
C GLU A 29 3.56 -11.60 6.14
N ALA A 30 3.30 -12.63 5.33
CA ALA A 30 3.12 -12.47 3.89
C ALA A 30 1.90 -11.59 3.53
N VAL A 31 0.82 -11.68 4.32
CA VAL A 31 -0.35 -10.81 4.16
C VAL A 31 -0.05 -9.37 4.57
N GLU A 32 0.70 -9.16 5.66
CA GLU A 32 1.12 -7.82 6.07
C GLU A 32 1.91 -7.15 4.94
N LEU A 33 2.87 -7.87 4.35
CA LEU A 33 3.60 -7.40 3.17
C LEU A 33 2.68 -7.13 1.97
N ALA A 34 1.70 -7.99 1.71
CA ALA A 34 0.77 -7.85 0.59
C ALA A 34 -0.16 -6.64 0.72
N PHE A 35 -0.50 -6.24 1.95
CA PHE A 35 -1.31 -5.05 2.20
C PHE A 35 -0.51 -3.75 2.17
N ASP A 36 0.75 -3.80 2.59
CA ASP A 36 1.67 -2.66 2.47
C ASP A 36 2.09 -2.42 1.01
N TYR A 37 2.00 -3.47 0.19
CA TYR A 37 2.25 -3.40 -1.24
C TYR A 37 1.17 -2.61 -1.98
N ARG A 38 1.59 -1.61 -2.75
CA ARG A 38 0.69 -0.75 -3.55
C ARG A 38 0.71 -1.15 -5.03
N GLY A 39 0.56 -2.45 -5.26
CA GLY A 39 0.41 -3.04 -6.58
C GLY A 39 -0.53 -4.25 -6.52
N ASP A 40 -0.78 -4.85 -7.67
CA ASP A 40 -1.61 -6.04 -7.74
C ASP A 40 -0.86 -7.27 -7.21
N VAL A 41 -1.60 -8.08 -6.45
CA VAL A 41 -1.14 -9.38 -5.95
C VAL A 41 -1.93 -10.49 -6.61
N THR A 42 -1.27 -11.62 -6.87
CA THR A 42 -1.91 -12.86 -7.27
C THR A 42 -1.94 -13.81 -6.08
N LEU A 43 -3.14 -14.06 -5.57
CA LEU A 43 -3.39 -15.04 -4.53
C LEU A 43 -3.72 -16.38 -5.16
N THR A 44 -2.97 -17.42 -4.81
CA THR A 44 -3.33 -18.80 -5.16
C THR A 44 -3.98 -19.44 -3.94
N LEU A 45 -5.20 -19.92 -4.12
CA LEU A 45 -5.96 -20.60 -3.09
C LEU A 45 -5.58 -22.08 -2.99
N ARG A 46 -5.83 -22.72 -1.85
CA ARG A 46 -5.64 -24.17 -1.65
C ARG A 46 -6.51 -25.01 -2.56
N SER A 47 -7.62 -24.46 -3.06
CA SER A 47 -8.45 -25.06 -4.10
C SER A 47 -7.77 -25.12 -5.48
N GLY A 48 -6.65 -24.39 -5.66
CA GLY A 48 -5.97 -24.21 -6.94
C GLY A 48 -6.46 -23.00 -7.73
N GLU A 49 -7.50 -22.31 -7.26
CA GLU A 49 -7.97 -21.07 -7.87
C GLU A 49 -6.94 -19.94 -7.71
N GLN A 50 -6.78 -19.11 -8.75
CA GLN A 50 -5.93 -17.93 -8.71
C GLN A 50 -6.81 -16.67 -8.79
N VAL A 51 -6.56 -15.74 -7.88
CA VAL A 51 -7.23 -14.45 -7.80
C VAL A 51 -6.17 -13.36 -7.91
N ALA A 52 -6.12 -12.70 -9.08
CA ALA A 52 -5.29 -11.53 -9.31
C ALA A 52 -6.08 -10.25 -9.00
N GLY A 53 -5.47 -9.31 -8.28
CA GLY A 53 -6.03 -7.99 -8.04
C GLY A 53 -5.44 -7.27 -6.83
N TYR A 54 -6.11 -6.20 -6.42
CA TYR A 54 -5.61 -5.31 -5.38
C TYR A 54 -6.14 -5.68 -3.99
N LEU A 55 -5.25 -5.87 -3.02
CA LEU A 55 -5.60 -6.11 -1.62
C LEU A 55 -5.79 -4.77 -0.90
N PHE A 56 -7.03 -4.46 -0.55
CA PHE A 56 -7.38 -3.17 0.05
C PHE A 56 -7.72 -3.23 1.53
N ASN A 57 -8.02 -4.41 2.06
CA ASN A 57 -8.31 -4.61 3.48
C ASN A 57 -7.91 -6.01 3.95
N ARG A 58 -7.59 -6.13 5.24
CA ARG A 58 -7.36 -7.39 5.93
C ARG A 58 -7.97 -7.31 7.33
N GLU A 59 -8.68 -8.35 7.71
CA GLU A 59 -9.19 -8.53 9.07
C GLU A 59 -8.36 -9.62 9.73
N THR A 60 -7.35 -9.20 10.51
CA THR A 60 -6.48 -10.11 11.26
C THR A 60 -7.05 -10.48 12.62
N ALA A 61 -7.93 -9.63 13.17
CA ALA A 61 -8.52 -9.79 14.49
C ALA A 61 -9.83 -10.59 14.41
N GLY A 62 -9.84 -11.81 14.96
CA GLY A 62 -11.04 -12.63 15.05
C GLY A 62 -10.75 -14.12 14.91
N PRO A 63 -11.77 -14.98 15.09
CA PRO A 63 -11.62 -16.43 14.95
C PRO A 63 -11.37 -16.89 13.50
N GLN A 64 -11.71 -16.06 12.51
CA GLN A 64 -11.49 -16.33 11.08
C GLN A 64 -10.93 -15.09 10.40
N PRO A 65 -9.59 -14.99 10.25
CA PRO A 65 -8.99 -13.86 9.56
C PRO A 65 -9.24 -13.93 8.05
N VAL A 66 -9.54 -12.77 7.45
CA VAL A 66 -9.95 -12.66 6.04
C VAL A 66 -9.25 -11.51 5.30
N LEU A 67 -9.06 -11.68 4.01
CA LEU A 67 -8.57 -10.68 3.06
C LEU A 67 -9.73 -10.16 2.24
N HIS A 68 -9.71 -8.87 1.92
CA HIS A 68 -10.60 -8.29 0.93
C HIS A 68 -9.78 -7.79 -0.26
N VAL A 69 -10.14 -8.29 -1.43
CA VAL A 69 -9.48 -7.98 -2.70
C VAL A 69 -10.48 -7.41 -3.69
N PHE A 70 -9.99 -6.54 -4.57
CA PHE A 70 -10.66 -6.16 -5.82
C PHE A 70 -10.03 -6.98 -6.95
N PRO A 71 -10.64 -8.09 -7.39
CA PRO A 71 -10.11 -8.87 -8.49
C PRO A 71 -10.15 -8.07 -9.80
N GLU A 72 -9.25 -8.38 -10.73
CA GLU A 72 -9.28 -7.81 -12.08
C GLU A 72 -10.60 -8.10 -12.82
N ALA A 73 -11.23 -9.25 -12.52
CA ALA A 73 -12.54 -9.63 -13.02
C ALA A 73 -13.68 -8.70 -12.55
N GLY A 74 -13.40 -7.80 -11.62
CA GLY A 74 -14.34 -6.83 -11.05
C GLY A 74 -15.03 -7.31 -9.78
N GLY A 75 -15.67 -6.36 -9.09
CA GLY A 75 -16.34 -6.58 -7.82
C GLY A 75 -15.36 -6.70 -6.65
N THR A 76 -15.89 -7.07 -5.49
CA THR A 76 -15.11 -7.30 -4.27
C THR A 76 -15.19 -8.77 -3.91
N ARG A 77 -14.07 -9.33 -3.45
CA ARG A 77 -14.01 -10.71 -2.98
C ARG A 77 -13.36 -10.80 -1.61
N GLN A 78 -13.97 -11.60 -0.75
CA GLN A 78 -13.45 -11.95 0.56
C GLN A 78 -12.80 -13.34 0.49
N ILE A 79 -11.59 -13.48 1.02
CA ILE A 79 -10.79 -14.72 1.00
C ILE A 79 -10.32 -15.02 2.42
N ALA A 80 -10.60 -16.20 2.95
CA ALA A 80 -10.09 -16.58 4.27
C ALA A 80 -8.58 -16.85 4.21
N TYR A 81 -7.85 -16.50 5.28
CA TYR A 81 -6.42 -16.82 5.38
C TYR A 81 -6.17 -18.32 5.20
N ALA A 82 -7.04 -19.15 5.78
CA ALA A 82 -6.97 -20.60 5.67
C ALA A 82 -7.00 -21.09 4.21
N ASP A 83 -7.63 -20.34 3.30
CA ASP A 83 -7.72 -20.69 1.89
C ASP A 83 -6.50 -20.23 1.10
N VAL A 84 -5.67 -19.32 1.61
CA VAL A 84 -4.48 -18.82 0.91
C VAL A 84 -3.36 -19.87 0.98
N ALA A 85 -2.89 -20.30 -0.19
CA ALA A 85 -1.72 -21.17 -0.33
C ALA A 85 -0.47 -20.38 -0.74
N THR A 86 -0.64 -19.33 -1.54
CA THR A 86 0.49 -18.58 -2.12
C THR A 86 0.10 -17.13 -2.35
N ILE A 87 1.06 -16.23 -2.15
CA ILE A 87 0.92 -14.80 -2.44
C ILE A 87 2.06 -14.41 -3.38
N ALA A 88 1.72 -14.00 -4.59
CA ALA A 88 2.67 -13.48 -5.57
C ALA A 88 2.44 -11.98 -5.77
N PHE A 89 3.52 -11.22 -5.85
CA PHE A 89 3.52 -9.78 -6.05
C PHE A 89 3.77 -9.54 -7.54
N THR A 90 2.71 -9.34 -8.32
CA THR A 90 2.73 -9.48 -9.80
C THR A 90 2.53 -8.16 -10.56
N GLY A 91 1.88 -7.17 -9.95
CA GLY A 91 1.74 -5.84 -10.54
C GLY A 91 3.01 -4.99 -10.43
N GLU A 92 3.08 -3.88 -11.17
CA GLU A 92 4.10 -2.86 -10.92
C GLU A 92 3.81 -2.22 -9.55
N ASP A 93 4.79 -2.24 -8.64
CA ASP A 93 4.65 -1.63 -7.32
C ASP A 93 4.65 -0.10 -7.46
N THR A 94 3.47 0.51 -7.46
CA THR A 94 3.35 1.97 -7.60
C THR A 94 3.83 2.74 -6.36
N ALA A 95 4.09 2.06 -5.23
CA ALA A 95 4.81 2.63 -4.08
C ALA A 95 6.34 2.60 -4.28
N PHE A 96 6.85 1.78 -5.20
CA PHE A 96 8.25 1.78 -5.63
C PHE A 96 8.51 2.95 -6.60
N GLY A 97 8.36 4.17 -6.09
CA GLY A 97 8.57 5.40 -6.87
C GLY A 97 7.81 6.63 -6.38
N ASN A 98 6.76 6.46 -5.57
CA ASN A 98 6.10 7.56 -4.87
C ASN A 98 6.38 7.44 -3.38
N SER A 99 7.59 7.83 -2.96
CA SER A 99 7.85 8.00 -1.54
C SER A 99 6.87 9.05 -1.00
N TRP A 100 6.45 8.85 0.24
CA TRP A 100 5.76 9.83 1.08
C TRP A 100 6.28 11.26 0.91
N GLU A 101 7.57 11.46 0.61
CA GLU A 101 8.19 12.76 0.36
C GLU A 101 7.67 13.44 -0.91
N ALA A 102 7.38 12.70 -1.99
CA ALA A 102 6.80 13.28 -3.21
C ALA A 102 5.39 13.82 -2.94
N TRP A 103 4.60 13.09 -2.15
CA TRP A 103 3.27 13.54 -1.71
C TRP A 103 3.36 14.70 -0.70
N VAL A 104 4.26 14.63 0.30
CA VAL A 104 4.49 15.72 1.27
C VAL A 104 5.00 16.98 0.59
N THR A 105 5.96 16.88 -0.33
CA THR A 105 6.47 18.01 -1.12
C THR A 105 5.35 18.64 -1.94
N LYS A 106 4.49 17.84 -2.56
CA LYS A 106 3.32 18.33 -3.28
C LYS A 106 2.35 19.06 -2.34
N LYS A 107 1.99 18.47 -1.20
CA LYS A 107 1.11 19.11 -0.20
C LYS A 107 1.69 20.38 0.42
N GLU A 108 3.01 20.44 0.61
CA GLU A 108 3.68 21.63 1.12
C GLU A 108 3.76 22.74 0.07
N SER A 109 3.96 22.38 -1.20
CA SER A 109 3.91 23.33 -2.32
C SER A 109 2.52 23.94 -2.50
N GLU A 110 1.46 23.13 -2.37
CA GLU A 110 0.06 23.58 -2.39
C GLU A 110 -0.22 24.57 -1.25
N ARG A 111 0.25 24.28 -0.02
CA ARG A 111 0.07 25.18 1.13
C ARG A 111 0.79 26.53 0.96
N ARG A 112 1.98 26.53 0.35
CA ARG A 112 2.74 27.75 0.07
C ARG A 112 2.08 28.59 -1.03
N ALA A 113 1.51 27.93 -2.05
CA ALA A 113 0.77 28.62 -3.10
C ALA A 113 -0.51 29.28 -2.55
N ASP A 114 -1.27 28.58 -1.70
CA ASP A 114 -2.48 29.11 -1.07
C ASP A 114 -2.18 30.33 -0.18
N ALA A 115 -1.09 30.28 0.59
CA ALA A 115 -0.63 31.39 1.42
C ALA A 115 -0.21 32.62 0.58
N GLN A 116 0.47 32.41 -0.55
CA GLN A 116 0.86 33.50 -1.45
C GLN A 116 -0.35 34.11 -2.18
N GLN A 117 -1.35 33.30 -2.52
CA GLN A 117 -2.59 33.78 -3.12
C GLN A 117 -3.44 34.57 -2.12
N ALA A 118 -3.50 34.13 -0.85
CA ALA A 118 -4.17 34.87 0.21
C ALA A 118 -3.48 36.22 0.51
N GLU A 119 -2.15 36.28 0.47
CA GLU A 119 -1.39 37.53 0.65
C GLU A 119 -1.53 38.48 -0.55
N ALA A 120 -1.52 37.93 -1.78
CA ALA A 120 -1.75 38.71 -3.00
C ALA A 120 -3.18 39.27 -3.05
N ASP A 121 -4.19 38.50 -2.66
CA ASP A 121 -5.57 38.95 -2.56
C ASP A 121 -5.76 39.99 -1.46
N ALA A 122 -5.09 39.86 -0.31
CA ALA A 122 -5.11 40.85 0.76
C ALA A 122 -4.48 42.19 0.32
N ARG A 123 -3.39 42.13 -0.44
CA ARG A 123 -2.73 43.30 -1.02
C ARG A 123 -3.55 43.96 -2.14
N ALA A 124 -4.21 43.15 -2.97
CA ALA A 124 -5.10 43.64 -4.04
C ALA A 124 -6.38 44.30 -3.48
N ARG A 125 -6.84 43.88 -2.30
CA ARG A 125 -7.98 44.47 -1.58
C ARG A 125 -7.61 45.68 -0.72
N GLY A 126 -6.34 46.11 -0.71
CA GLY A 126 -5.91 47.37 -0.10
C GLY A 126 -5.84 47.37 1.43
N HIS A 127 -5.55 46.22 2.05
CA HIS A 127 -5.42 46.09 3.51
C HIS A 127 -3.97 46.09 4.02
N LEU A 128 -3.07 46.80 3.34
CA LEU A 128 -1.75 47.21 3.85
C LEU A 128 -1.47 48.65 3.43
#